data_AF-D3CZH4-F1
#
_entry.id   AF-D3CZH4-F1
#
_cell.length_a   1.000
_cell.length_b   1.000
_cell.length_c   1.000
_cell.angle_alpha   90.00
_cell.angle_beta   90.00
_cell.angle_gamma   90.00
#
_symmetry.space_group_name_H-M   'P 1'
#
loop_
_entity.id
_entity.type
_entity.pdbx_description
1 polymer ?
#
loop_
_entity_poly.entity_id
_entity_poly.type
_entity_poly.pdbx_seq_one_letter_code
_entity_poly.pdbx_strand_id
1 'polypeptide(L)'
;MVSEGLLRTLTPEELDAVLAHEEAHVAGRHDLVIQPFMAWERTFPFLRPAREATAAVSLLVEMLADDAAAQRTSGRTLARALARLGVTRAAVPAGTLGVTGMPPGNAPESLAALGVGGAGRLVATMTTFLGESPGAQRRSPVHTPVVARISRLLDPPTVPIWLPGAAYLTAVGVFLTPVLLLIL
;
A
#
# COMPACT_ATOMS: atom_id res chain seq x y z
N MET A 1 -6.03 -13.67 2.30
CA MET A 1 -5.86 -15.09 1.87
C MET A 1 -4.40 -15.33 1.52
N VAL A 2 -3.77 -16.31 2.17
CA VAL A 2 -2.37 -16.68 1.94
C VAL A 2 -2.30 -17.64 0.76
N SER A 3 -1.69 -17.24 -0.35
CA SER A 3 -1.46 -18.12 -1.51
C SER A 3 -0.38 -19.16 -1.22
N GLU A 4 -0.48 -20.35 -1.79
CA GLU A 4 0.47 -21.45 -1.58
C GLU A 4 1.92 -21.11 -1.99
N GLY A 5 2.10 -20.14 -2.92
CA GLY A 5 3.42 -19.58 -3.26
C GLY A 5 4.07 -18.77 -2.12
N LEU A 6 3.26 -18.23 -1.19
CA LEU A 6 3.73 -17.50 -0.01
C LEU A 6 4.40 -18.44 1.00
N LEU A 7 3.83 -19.64 1.17
CA LEU A 7 4.27 -20.66 2.13
C LEU A 7 5.68 -21.20 1.82
N ARG A 8 6.11 -21.14 0.55
CA ARG A 8 7.44 -21.61 0.14
C ARG A 8 8.57 -20.60 0.29
N THR A 9 8.24 -19.33 0.51
CA THR A 9 9.22 -18.23 0.52
C THR A 9 9.51 -17.70 1.92
N LEU A 10 8.60 -17.90 2.87
CA LEU A 10 8.68 -17.35 4.22
C LEU A 10 9.17 -18.40 5.22
N THR A 11 9.93 -17.97 6.23
CA THR A 11 10.20 -18.81 7.40
C THR A 11 8.92 -19.00 8.25
N PRO A 12 8.86 -19.98 9.16
CA PRO A 12 7.69 -20.15 10.04
C PRO A 12 7.33 -18.89 10.83
N GLU A 13 8.32 -18.14 11.31
CA GLU A 13 8.11 -16.91 12.06
C GLU A 13 7.62 -15.76 11.17
N GLU A 14 8.10 -15.70 9.93
CA GLU A 14 7.64 -14.73 8.92
C GLU A 14 6.20 -15.04 8.48
N LEU A 15 5.86 -16.31 8.36
CA LEU A 15 4.50 -16.75 8.07
C LEU A 15 3.55 -16.40 9.21
N ASP A 16 3.95 -16.65 10.46
CA ASP A 16 3.16 -16.29 11.65
C ASP A 16 2.92 -14.77 11.71
N ALA A 17 3.93 -13.96 11.40
CA ALA A 17 3.77 -12.51 11.30
C ALA A 17 2.78 -12.08 10.22
N VAL A 18 2.78 -12.74 9.05
CA VAL A 18 1.81 -12.46 7.98
C VAL A 18 0.41 -12.94 8.34
N LEU A 19 0.27 -14.11 8.96
CA LEU A 19 -1.02 -14.58 9.47
C LEU A 19 -1.57 -13.63 10.53
N ALA A 20 -0.72 -13.13 11.42
CA ALA A 20 -1.12 -12.14 12.40
C ALA A 20 -1.61 -10.83 11.76
N HIS A 21 -1.05 -10.45 10.61
CA HIS A 21 -1.51 -9.31 9.82
C HIS A 21 -2.88 -9.58 9.18
N GLU A 22 -3.06 -10.74 8.52
CA GLU A 22 -4.34 -11.12 7.90
C GLU A 22 -5.46 -11.26 8.93
N GLU A 23 -5.18 -11.84 10.10
CA GLU A 23 -6.11 -11.93 11.21
C GLU A 23 -6.51 -10.54 11.73
N ALA A 24 -5.58 -9.58 11.76
CA ALA A 24 -5.88 -8.21 12.15
C ALA A 24 -6.86 -7.54 11.16
N HIS A 25 -6.76 -7.83 9.86
CA HIS A 25 -7.74 -7.38 8.88
C HIS A 25 -9.14 -7.94 9.12
N VAL A 26 -9.22 -9.24 9.44
CA VAL A 26 -10.50 -9.91 9.72
C VAL A 26 -11.10 -9.40 11.03
N ALA A 27 -10.30 -9.31 12.09
CA ALA A 27 -10.73 -8.82 13.40
C ALA A 27 -11.19 -7.36 13.35
N GLY A 28 -10.44 -6.51 12.63
CA GLY A 28 -10.81 -5.11 12.39
C GLY A 28 -11.90 -4.93 11.33
N ARG A 29 -12.31 -6.02 10.65
CA ARG A 29 -13.25 -6.02 9.52
C ARG A 29 -12.92 -4.91 8.51
N HIS A 30 -11.63 -4.73 8.24
CA HIS A 30 -11.12 -3.57 7.52
C HIS A 30 -11.70 -3.42 6.11
N ASP A 31 -12.14 -4.53 5.50
CA ASP A 31 -12.86 -4.51 4.22
C ASP A 31 -14.13 -3.65 4.25
N LEU A 32 -14.83 -3.59 5.39
CA LEU A 32 -16.05 -2.78 5.54
C LEU A 32 -15.72 -1.30 5.72
N VAL A 33 -14.55 -0.98 6.28
CA VAL A 33 -14.10 0.40 6.45
C VAL A 33 -13.78 1.03 5.10
N ILE A 34 -13.20 0.27 4.17
CA ILE A 34 -12.77 0.76 2.85
C ILE A 34 -13.94 0.90 1.87
N GLN A 35 -14.98 0.05 2.00
CA GLN A 35 -16.12 0.02 1.07
C GLN A 35 -16.83 1.37 0.83
N PRO A 36 -17.16 2.17 1.86
CA PRO A 36 -17.75 3.49 1.67
C PRO A 36 -16.87 4.44 0.86
N PHE A 37 -15.55 4.41 1.08
CA PHE A 37 -14.61 5.27 0.35
C PHE A 37 -14.51 4.85 -1.11
N MET A 38 -14.46 3.54 -1.39
CA MET A 38 -14.50 3.05 -2.77
C MET A 38 -15.83 3.38 -3.47
N ALA A 39 -16.96 3.28 -2.77
CA ALA A 39 -18.25 3.68 -3.33
C ALA A 39 -18.27 5.18 -3.65
N TRP A 40 -17.73 6.00 -2.74
CA TRP A 40 -17.61 7.44 -2.91
C TRP A 40 -16.69 7.82 -4.09
N GLU A 41 -15.52 7.19 -4.19
CA GLU A 41 -14.58 7.36 -5.32
C GLU A 41 -15.23 7.01 -6.66
N ARG A 42 -15.98 5.90 -6.73
CA ARG A 42 -16.68 5.49 -7.95
C ARG A 42 -17.84 6.41 -8.31
N THR A 43 -18.50 7.01 -7.32
CA THR A 43 -19.63 7.92 -7.53
C THR A 43 -19.17 9.30 -8.02
N PHE A 44 -18.02 9.78 -7.54
CA PHE A 44 -17.47 11.08 -7.92
C PHE A 44 -16.03 10.97 -8.45
N PRO A 45 -15.80 10.26 -9.57
CA PRO A 45 -14.46 9.94 -10.05
C PRO A 45 -13.67 11.16 -10.52
N PHE A 46 -14.35 12.30 -10.75
CA PHE A 46 -13.76 13.58 -11.14
C PHE A 46 -13.23 14.39 -9.94
N LEU A 47 -13.59 14.02 -8.70
CA LEU A 47 -13.09 14.67 -7.49
C LEU A 47 -11.78 14.01 -7.05
N ARG A 48 -10.66 14.74 -7.18
CA ARG A 48 -9.36 14.31 -6.64
C ARG A 48 -9.42 13.93 -5.15
N PRO A 49 -10.12 14.69 -4.28
CA PRO A 49 -10.20 14.34 -2.86
C PRO A 49 -10.79 12.95 -2.58
N ALA A 50 -11.70 12.45 -3.42
CA ALA A 50 -12.31 11.13 -3.22
C ALA A 50 -11.30 9.99 -3.46
N ARG A 51 -10.42 10.15 -4.46
CA ARG A 51 -9.32 9.20 -4.73
C ARG A 51 -8.26 9.27 -3.64
N GLU A 52 -7.89 10.49 -3.24
CA GLU A 52 -6.90 10.71 -2.18
C GLU A 52 -7.37 10.16 -0.83
N ALA A 53 -8.64 10.37 -0.47
CA ALA A 53 -9.23 9.81 0.75
C ALA A 53 -9.21 8.27 0.73
N THR A 54 -9.59 7.65 -0.38
CA THR A 54 -9.57 6.19 -0.52
C THR A 54 -8.16 5.63 -0.40
N ALA A 55 -7.17 6.26 -1.04
CA ALA A 55 -5.77 5.86 -0.93
C ALA A 55 -5.22 6.04 0.49
N ALA A 56 -5.54 7.15 1.16
CA ALA A 56 -5.11 7.44 2.52
C ALA A 56 -5.70 6.43 3.53
N VAL A 57 -7.01 6.18 3.46
CA VAL A 57 -7.67 5.21 4.35
C VAL A 57 -7.13 3.81 4.15
N SER A 58 -6.91 3.40 2.88
CA SER A 58 -6.30 2.10 2.58
C SER A 58 -4.92 1.98 3.22
N LEU A 59 -4.06 3.01 3.11
CA LEU A 59 -2.74 3.00 3.74
C LEU A 59 -2.82 2.96 5.28
N LEU A 60 -3.74 3.71 5.89
CA LEU A 60 -3.93 3.72 7.34
C LEU A 60 -4.40 2.37 7.87
N VAL A 61 -5.28 1.68 7.14
CA VAL A 61 -5.73 0.32 7.45
C VAL A 61 -4.55 -0.66 7.45
N GLU A 62 -3.70 -0.59 6.42
CA GLU A 62 -2.49 -1.43 6.33
C GLU A 62 -1.53 -1.15 7.49
N MET A 63 -1.35 0.12 7.86
CA MET A 63 -0.54 0.52 9.02
C MET A 63 -1.13 0.00 10.33
N LEU A 64 -2.46 0.04 10.49
CA LEU A 64 -3.11 -0.48 11.69
C LEU A 64 -2.95 -2.01 11.81
N ALA A 65 -3.11 -2.73 10.71
CA ALA A 65 -2.87 -4.17 10.67
C ALA A 65 -1.40 -4.52 10.93
N ASP A 66 -0.45 -3.74 10.39
CA ASP A 66 0.98 -3.87 10.69
C ASP A 66 1.29 -3.69 12.18
N ASP A 67 0.70 -2.68 12.82
CA ASP A 67 0.91 -2.41 14.24
C ASP A 67 0.35 -3.55 15.10
N ALA A 68 -0.84 -4.06 14.78
CA ALA A 68 -1.44 -5.20 15.48
C ALA A 68 -0.60 -6.48 15.32
N ALA A 69 -0.10 -6.76 14.12
CA ALA A 69 0.77 -7.90 13.87
C ALA A 69 2.14 -7.75 14.55
N ALA A 70 2.73 -6.56 14.52
CA ALA A 70 4.01 -6.27 15.16
C ALA A 70 3.96 -6.38 16.69
N GLN A 71 2.83 -6.03 17.30
CA GLN A 71 2.57 -6.21 18.74
C GLN A 71 2.48 -7.69 19.14
N ARG A 72 1.91 -8.54 18.28
CA ARG A 72 1.75 -9.97 18.56
C ARG A 72 2.98 -10.81 18.24
N THR A 73 3.79 -10.37 17.28
CA THR A 73 4.95 -11.10 16.78
C THR A 73 6.22 -10.25 16.92
N SER A 74 6.67 -9.61 15.84
CA SER A 74 7.76 -8.65 15.84
C SER A 74 7.70 -7.78 14.58
N GLY A 75 7.83 -6.46 14.75
CA GLY A 75 7.91 -5.53 13.62
C GLY A 75 9.05 -5.86 12.65
N ARG A 76 10.20 -6.35 13.14
CA ARG A 76 11.33 -6.75 12.29
C ARG A 76 11.03 -8.01 11.48
N THR A 77 10.33 -8.98 12.07
CA THR A 77 9.92 -10.21 11.36
C THR A 77 8.89 -9.90 10.29
N LEU A 78 7.90 -9.06 10.61
CA LEU A 78 6.91 -8.59 9.63
C LEU A 78 7.56 -7.79 8.48
N ALA A 79 8.48 -6.88 8.79
CA ALA A 79 9.23 -6.11 7.79
C ALA A 79 10.02 -7.02 6.82
N ARG A 80 10.66 -8.08 7.33
CA ARG A 80 11.36 -9.08 6.51
C ARG A 80 10.40 -9.86 5.62
N ALA A 81 9.27 -10.30 6.18
CA ALA A 81 8.24 -10.98 5.42
C ALA A 81 7.74 -10.09 4.27
N LEU A 82 7.31 -8.85 4.56
CA LEU A 82 6.86 -7.88 3.55
C LEU A 82 7.92 -7.60 2.48
N ALA A 83 9.21 -7.51 2.85
CA ALA A 83 10.29 -7.34 1.89
C ALA A 83 10.40 -8.55 0.93
N ARG A 84 10.35 -9.78 1.46
CA ARG A 84 10.38 -11.01 0.64
C ARG A 84 9.15 -11.12 -0.27
N LEU A 85 7.99 -10.72 0.21
CA LEU A 85 6.76 -10.68 -0.59
C LEU A 85 6.79 -9.60 -1.67
N GLY A 86 7.34 -8.44 -1.37
CA GLY A 86 7.56 -7.37 -2.36
C GLY A 86 8.52 -7.79 -3.46
N VAL A 87 9.60 -8.51 -3.11
CA VAL A 87 10.58 -9.03 -4.09
C VAL A 87 9.96 -10.12 -4.98
N THR A 88 9.20 -11.07 -4.41
CA THR A 88 8.53 -12.12 -5.21
C THR A 88 7.46 -11.53 -6.13
N ARG A 89 6.71 -10.53 -5.67
CA ARG A 89 5.69 -9.85 -6.50
C ARG A 89 6.30 -8.99 -7.61
N ALA A 90 7.49 -8.44 -7.41
CA ALA A 90 8.24 -7.73 -8.46
C ALA A 90 8.91 -8.70 -9.47
N ALA A 91 9.22 -9.93 -9.05
CA ALA A 91 9.79 -10.97 -9.91
C ALA A 91 8.75 -11.63 -10.84
N VAL A 92 7.46 -11.51 -10.53
CA VAL A 92 6.37 -11.83 -11.45
C VAL A 92 6.11 -10.58 -12.32
N PRO A 93 6.25 -10.64 -13.66
CA PRO A 93 5.87 -9.52 -14.51
C PRO A 93 4.44 -9.10 -14.19
N ALA A 94 4.23 -7.81 -13.88
CA ALA A 94 2.92 -7.23 -13.65
C ALA A 94 2.10 -7.29 -14.94
N GLY A 95 1.50 -8.45 -15.21
CA GLY A 95 0.82 -8.74 -16.46
C GLY A 95 0.09 -10.08 -16.53
N THR A 96 0.05 -10.89 -15.46
CA THR A 96 -0.69 -12.16 -15.45
C THR A 96 -1.22 -12.51 -14.06
N LEU A 97 -2.20 -11.72 -13.59
CA LEU A 97 -3.15 -12.20 -12.59
C LEU A 97 -4.55 -12.12 -13.21
N GLY A 98 -4.90 -13.21 -13.88
CA GLY A 98 -6.24 -13.44 -14.39
C GLY A 98 -7.20 -13.75 -13.25
N VAL A 99 -8.36 -13.08 -13.27
CA VAL A 99 -9.60 -13.65 -12.78
C VAL A 99 -10.39 -14.07 -14.01
N THR A 100 -10.56 -15.38 -14.14
CA THR A 100 -11.43 -16.07 -15.06
C THR A 100 -12.88 -16.02 -14.55
N GLY A 101 -13.79 -15.59 -15.41
CA GLY A 101 -15.24 -15.60 -15.20
C GLY A 101 -16.01 -15.28 -16.49
N MET A 102 -16.13 -16.29 -17.38
CA MET A 102 -17.01 -16.58 -18.56
C MET A 102 -18.13 -15.56 -18.93
N PRO A 103 -18.54 -15.42 -20.23
CA PRO A 103 -19.12 -16.48 -21.07
C PRO A 103 -18.52 -16.63 -22.49
N PRO A 104 -18.85 -17.69 -23.27
CA PRO A 104 -18.20 -17.97 -24.55
C PRO A 104 -18.78 -17.08 -25.66
N GLY A 105 -17.91 -16.42 -26.40
CA GLY A 105 -18.29 -15.67 -27.59
C GLY A 105 -17.07 -15.20 -28.37
N ASN A 106 -16.92 -15.76 -29.57
CA ASN A 106 -16.20 -15.25 -30.74
C ASN A 106 -14.85 -14.51 -30.58
N ALA A 107 -13.77 -15.19 -30.98
CA ALA A 107 -12.52 -14.58 -31.45
C ALA A 107 -12.76 -13.68 -32.69
N PRO A 108 -11.85 -12.72 -32.96
CA PRO A 108 -10.75 -13.06 -33.86
C PRO A 108 -9.36 -12.49 -33.49
N GLU A 109 -8.37 -13.14 -34.10
CA GLU A 109 -6.98 -12.73 -34.37
C GLU A 109 -6.71 -11.21 -34.42
N SER A 110 -5.61 -10.76 -33.83
CA SER A 110 -4.37 -10.42 -34.56
C SER A 110 -3.37 -9.63 -33.69
N LEU A 111 -2.09 -9.73 -34.08
CA LEU A 111 -0.91 -8.96 -33.65
C LEU A 111 -0.10 -9.50 -32.46
N ALA A 112 0.47 -10.67 -32.71
CA ALA A 112 1.90 -10.86 -32.50
C ALA A 112 2.68 -9.85 -33.37
N ALA A 113 3.45 -8.95 -32.75
CA ALA A 113 4.71 -8.43 -33.29
C ALA A 113 5.43 -7.54 -32.26
N LEU A 114 6.75 -7.74 -32.18
CA LEU A 114 7.79 -6.91 -31.54
C LEU A 114 7.95 -7.08 -30.01
N GLY A 115 9.04 -7.65 -29.48
CA GLY A 115 10.29 -8.10 -30.07
C GLY A 115 11.26 -8.45 -28.92
N VAL A 116 12.03 -9.50 -29.13
CA VAL A 116 13.09 -10.00 -28.24
C VAL A 116 14.23 -8.97 -28.15
N GLY A 117 14.73 -8.70 -26.95
CA GLY A 117 16.04 -8.06 -26.78
C GLY A 117 16.23 -7.36 -25.43
N GLY A 118 17.23 -7.79 -24.64
CA GLY A 118 17.77 -6.95 -23.57
C GLY A 118 18.23 -7.64 -22.29
N ALA A 119 19.01 -8.72 -22.39
CA ALA A 119 19.95 -9.06 -21.34
C ALA A 119 20.90 -7.86 -21.15
N GLY A 120 20.77 -7.10 -20.05
CA GLY A 120 21.60 -5.92 -19.82
C GLY A 120 21.17 -4.90 -18.76
N ARG A 121 20.08 -5.11 -18.01
CA ARG A 121 19.60 -4.13 -17.00
C ARG A 121 19.91 -4.46 -15.54
N LEU A 122 20.75 -5.47 -15.27
CA LEU A 122 21.03 -5.97 -13.92
C LEU A 122 22.39 -5.52 -13.34
N VAL A 123 22.88 -4.33 -13.71
CA VAL A 123 24.13 -3.75 -13.12
C VAL A 123 24.01 -2.24 -12.79
N ALA A 124 22.93 -1.54 -13.14
CA ALA A 124 22.90 -0.07 -13.14
C ALA A 124 22.20 0.63 -11.96
N THR A 125 22.04 0.00 -10.79
CA THR A 125 21.44 0.68 -9.61
C THR A 125 22.31 0.59 -8.36
N MET A 126 23.64 0.68 -8.54
CA MET A 126 24.61 0.73 -7.44
C MET A 126 25.56 1.95 -7.50
N THR A 127 25.38 2.88 -8.45
CA THR A 127 26.31 4.02 -8.65
C THR A 127 25.68 5.41 -8.72
N THR A 128 24.45 5.61 -8.23
CA THR A 128 23.89 6.98 -8.14
C THR A 128 24.06 7.57 -6.74
N PHE A 129 25.31 7.56 -6.25
CA PHE A 129 25.81 8.44 -5.20
C PHE A 129 26.99 9.17 -5.83
N LEU A 130 26.72 10.32 -6.47
CA LEU A 130 27.61 11.46 -6.75
C LEU A 130 27.05 12.24 -7.96
N GLY A 131 26.41 13.37 -7.71
CA GLY A 131 25.93 14.27 -8.75
C GLY A 131 24.81 15.18 -8.27
N GLU A 132 25.16 16.22 -7.51
CA GLU A 132 24.27 17.35 -7.24
C GLU A 132 24.09 18.22 -8.50
N SER A 133 22.84 18.58 -8.81
CA SER A 133 22.48 19.92 -9.27
C SER A 133 20.96 20.18 -9.18
N PRO A 134 20.55 21.46 -9.05
CA PRO A 134 19.34 21.86 -8.34
C PRO A 134 18.15 22.05 -9.27
N GLY A 135 17.02 21.45 -8.88
CA GLY A 135 15.74 21.58 -9.56
C GLY A 135 14.67 20.96 -8.68
N ALA A 136 14.25 21.71 -7.66
CA ALA A 136 13.33 21.31 -6.62
C ALA A 136 11.90 21.08 -7.17
N GLN A 137 11.73 20.01 -7.93
CA GLN A 137 10.43 19.40 -8.12
C GLN A 137 10.18 18.54 -6.89
N ARG A 138 9.36 19.06 -5.97
CA ARG A 138 8.91 18.37 -4.74
C ARG A 138 8.34 17.02 -5.14
N ARG A 139 9.18 15.98 -5.10
CA ARG A 139 8.77 14.59 -5.15
C ARG A 139 7.93 14.35 -3.91
N SER A 140 6.62 14.26 -4.08
CA SER A 140 5.71 13.86 -3.00
C SER A 140 6.23 12.57 -2.36
N PRO A 141 6.21 12.44 -1.03
CA PRO A 141 6.85 11.34 -0.29
C PRO A 141 6.11 10.00 -0.41
N VAL A 142 5.36 9.77 -1.49
CA VAL A 142 4.80 8.47 -1.84
C VAL A 142 5.91 7.62 -2.48
N HIS A 143 6.98 7.40 -1.73
CA HIS A 143 7.83 6.25 -1.95
C HIS A 143 6.97 5.00 -1.80
N THR A 144 7.18 4.00 -2.65
CA THR A 144 6.46 2.71 -2.71
C THR A 144 5.85 2.37 -1.34
N PRO A 145 4.51 2.32 -1.19
CA PRO A 145 3.85 2.31 0.12
C PRO A 145 4.35 1.19 1.05
N VAL A 146 4.79 0.08 0.46
CA VAL A 146 5.44 -1.05 1.16
C VAL A 146 6.78 -0.66 1.81
N VAL A 147 7.62 0.13 1.14
CA VAL A 147 8.92 0.58 1.68
C VAL A 147 8.72 1.50 2.88
N ALA A 148 7.75 2.42 2.79
CA ALA A 148 7.42 3.31 3.92
C ALA A 148 6.89 2.54 5.13
N ARG A 149 6.10 1.48 4.91
CA ARG A 149 5.64 0.57 5.96
C ARG A 149 6.78 -0.22 6.60
N ILE A 150 7.68 -0.78 5.79
CA ILE A 150 8.88 -1.49 6.25
C ILE A 150 9.77 -0.57 7.09
N SER A 151 10.04 0.65 6.62
CA SER A 151 10.84 1.62 7.39
C SER A 151 10.18 1.94 8.72
N ARG A 152 8.85 2.15 8.74
CA ARG A 152 8.10 2.42 9.97
C ARG A 152 8.16 1.27 10.97
N LEU A 153 8.13 0.02 10.49
CA LEU A 153 8.21 -1.16 11.36
C LEU A 153 9.61 -1.37 11.97
N LEU A 154 10.65 -0.96 11.25
CA LEU A 154 12.04 -1.07 11.70
C LEU A 154 12.44 0.09 12.62
N ASP A 155 11.90 1.28 12.35
CA ASP A 155 12.14 2.51 13.09
C ASP A 155 10.80 3.20 13.38
N PRO A 156 10.09 2.80 14.46
CA PRO A 156 8.77 3.33 14.75
C PRO A 156 8.87 4.82 15.11
N PRO A 157 8.04 5.67 14.50
CA PRO A 157 8.09 7.11 14.72
C PRO A 157 7.77 7.43 16.18
N THR A 158 8.62 8.20 16.84
CA THR A 158 8.34 8.76 18.16
C THR A 158 7.43 9.97 18.01
N VAL A 159 6.12 9.74 18.17
CA VAL A 159 5.15 10.83 18.16
C VAL A 159 5.03 11.46 19.55
N PRO A 160 5.10 12.79 19.66
CA PRO A 160 4.84 13.45 20.94
C PRO A 160 3.37 13.28 21.32
N ILE A 161 3.10 13.06 22.61
CA ILE A 161 1.77 12.67 23.13
C ILE A 161 0.63 13.66 22.80
N TRP A 162 0.95 14.93 22.54
CA TRP A 162 -0.03 15.96 22.21
C TRP A 162 -0.44 15.96 20.72
N LEU A 163 0.40 15.41 19.84
CA LEU A 163 0.23 15.49 18.39
C LEU A 163 -1.07 14.81 17.90
N PRO A 164 -1.46 13.63 18.39
CA PRO A 164 -2.75 13.02 18.03
C PRO A 164 -3.94 13.91 18.42
N GLY A 165 -3.91 14.48 19.63
CA GLY A 165 -4.96 15.38 20.12
C GLY A 165 -5.10 16.63 19.26
N ALA A 166 -3.97 17.25 18.91
CA ALA A 166 -3.96 18.39 18.00
C ALA A 166 -4.51 18.03 16.60
N ALA A 167 -4.15 16.86 16.06
CA ALA A 167 -4.66 16.37 14.78
C ALA A 167 -6.18 16.13 14.80
N TYR A 168 -6.72 15.59 15.89
CA TYR A 168 -8.18 15.45 16.04
C TYR A 168 -8.89 16.81 16.11
N LEU A 169 -8.32 17.77 16.85
CA LEU A 169 -8.89 19.12 16.96
C LEU A 169 -8.90 19.85 15.61
N THR A 170 -7.83 19.75 14.82
CA THR A 170 -7.79 20.34 13.48
C THR A 170 -8.79 19.66 12.55
N ALA A 171 -8.91 18.34 12.59
CA ALA A 171 -9.91 17.61 11.80
C ALA A 171 -11.34 18.06 12.14
N VAL A 172 -11.68 18.17 13.43
CA VAL A 172 -12.98 18.68 13.88
C VAL A 172 -13.22 20.10 13.38
N GLY A 173 -12.20 20.98 13.47
CA GLY A 173 -12.28 22.34 12.94
C GLY A 173 -12.61 22.35 11.44
N VAL A 174 -11.91 21.56 10.64
CA VAL A 174 -12.18 21.43 9.19
C VAL A 174 -13.61 20.92 8.93
N PHE A 175 -14.07 19.92 9.67
CA PHE A 175 -15.44 19.40 9.51
C PHE A 175 -16.52 20.43 9.89
N LEU A 176 -16.26 21.28 10.88
CA LEU A 176 -17.20 22.31 11.33
C LEU A 176 -17.20 23.57 10.46
N THR A 177 -16.12 23.86 9.71
CA THR A 177 -16.04 25.05 8.86
C THR A 177 -17.22 25.26 7.91
N PRO A 178 -17.69 24.28 7.11
CA PRO A 178 -18.83 24.50 6.22
C PRO A 178 -20.14 24.74 6.98
N VAL A 179 -20.32 24.11 8.15
CA VAL A 179 -21.51 24.31 8.99
C VAL A 179 -21.52 25.72 9.59
N LEU A 180 -20.38 26.19 10.09
CA LEU A 180 -20.24 27.53 10.64
C LEU A 180 -20.45 28.61 9.57
N LEU A 181 -19.95 28.39 8.34
CA LEU A 181 -20.16 29.30 7.21
C LEU A 181 -21.61 29.37 6.72
N LEU A 182 -22.42 28.34 6.96
CA LEU A 182 -23.85 28.32 6.60
C LEU A 182 -24.74 28.98 7.67
N ILE A 183 -24.23 29.20 8.89
CA ILE A 183 -24.98 29.77 10.02
C ILE A 183 -24.68 31.27 10.22
N LEU A 184 -23.58 31.78 9.67
CA LEU A 184 -23.20 33.20 9.69
C LEU A 184 -23.82 33.98 8.51
#